data_AF-A0AAU9NEF7-F1
#
_entry.id   AF-A0AAU9NEF7-F1
#
_cell.length_a   1.000
_cell.length_b   1.000
_cell.length_c   1.000
_cell.angle_alpha   90.00
_cell.angle_beta   90.00
_cell.angle_gamma   90.00
#
_symmetry.space_group_name_H-M   'P 1'
#
loop_
_entity.id
_entity.type
_entity.pdbx_description
1 polymer ?
#
loop_
_entity_poly.entity_id
_entity_poly.type
_entity_poly.pdbx_seq_one_letter_code
_entity_poly.pdbx_strand_id
1 'polypeptide(L)'
;MFCNKYMRLDSAAMRALNVMESKTDTNKNFSLFGLTNRTCTASLGRRLLHLWKKQPLLDVTEINKILDLVQAFVEDTGFRQVLRQHLKRIATIERLMRIIQKRRAGLLHVVKLYQSSIRVPYIKSALEGYNGEFASLIKERYMERLNFWTNDEHINKFIGLVEVSVDLDQLENGEYMISPGYDSQLSALKDEQESLEQQIHNLHRKTGV
;
A
#
# COMPACT_ATOMS: atom_id res chain seq x y z
N MET A 1 2.42 28.39 21.43
CA MET A 1 3.11 27.53 22.43
C MET A 1 3.16 26.08 21.94
N PHE A 2 3.92 25.78 20.86
CA PHE A 2 3.92 24.45 20.20
C PHE A 2 5.31 23.87 19.92
N CYS A 3 6.37 24.46 20.49
CA CYS A 3 7.72 24.28 19.97
C CYS A 3 8.68 23.44 20.83
N ASN A 4 8.19 22.75 21.87
CA ASN A 4 9.05 22.03 22.82
C ASN A 4 9.06 20.51 22.65
N LYS A 5 8.36 19.97 21.63
CA LYS A 5 8.34 18.52 21.36
C LYS A 5 9.44 18.05 20.41
N TYR A 6 10.00 18.98 19.63
CA TYR A 6 10.98 18.67 18.60
C TYR A 6 12.19 19.59 18.68
N MET A 7 13.35 19.07 18.30
CA MET A 7 14.58 19.84 18.21
C MET A 7 14.45 20.94 17.16
N ARG A 8 14.77 22.17 17.55
CA ARG A 8 14.85 23.30 16.64
C ARG A 8 16.21 23.29 15.96
N LEU A 9 16.20 23.15 14.65
CA LEU A 9 17.40 23.28 13.81
C LEU A 9 17.25 24.54 12.97
N ASP A 10 18.26 25.39 12.99
CA ASP A 10 18.32 26.54 12.10
C ASP A 10 18.71 26.09 10.68
N SER A 11 18.53 26.98 9.71
CA SER A 11 18.80 26.64 8.31
C SER A 11 20.29 26.40 8.03
N ALA A 12 21.19 26.98 8.83
CA ALA A 12 22.62 26.76 8.71
C ALA A 12 23.02 25.37 9.22
N ALA A 13 22.56 24.94 10.40
CA ALA A 13 22.83 23.58 10.88
C ALA A 13 22.24 22.51 9.98
N MET A 14 21.03 22.71 9.43
CA MET A 14 20.42 21.74 8.52
C MET A 14 21.22 21.56 7.22
N ARG A 15 21.88 22.63 6.73
CA ARG A 15 22.83 22.56 5.62
C ARG A 15 24.16 21.96 6.03
N ALA A 16 24.74 22.37 7.15
CA ALA A 16 26.03 21.87 7.63
C ALA A 16 26.01 20.35 7.87
N LEU A 17 24.89 19.82 8.36
CA LEU A 17 24.69 18.39 8.60
C LEU A 17 24.19 17.61 7.36
N ASN A 18 24.01 18.29 6.21
CA ASN A 18 23.48 17.69 4.97
C ASN A 18 22.25 16.79 5.21
N VAL A 19 21.31 17.26 6.03
CA VAL A 19 20.18 16.42 6.50
C VAL A 19 19.24 16.05 5.35
N MET A 20 19.04 16.98 4.41
CA MET A 20 18.09 16.87 3.31
C MET A 20 18.81 16.89 1.95
N GLU A 21 18.20 16.26 0.93
CA GLU A 21 18.70 16.31 -0.45
C GLU A 21 18.70 17.75 -0.99
N SER A 22 19.81 18.21 -1.56
CA SER A 22 19.87 19.46 -2.33
C SER A 22 19.69 19.19 -3.82
N LYS A 23 19.11 20.15 -4.55
CA LYS A 23 18.97 20.06 -6.02
C LYS A 23 20.32 20.09 -6.75
N THR A 24 21.36 20.57 -6.06
CA THR A 24 22.73 20.67 -6.56
C THR A 24 23.54 19.39 -6.37
N ASP A 25 23.01 18.41 -5.63
CA ASP A 25 23.75 17.19 -5.32
C ASP A 25 23.81 16.29 -6.56
N THR A 26 25.03 15.90 -6.94
CA THR A 26 25.27 14.99 -8.07
C THR A 26 24.80 13.56 -7.79
N ASN A 27 24.73 13.17 -6.52
CA ASN A 27 24.23 11.87 -6.08
C ASN A 27 23.27 12.01 -4.89
N LYS A 28 22.15 11.28 -4.93
CA LYS A 28 21.14 11.28 -3.86
C LYS A 28 21.71 10.80 -2.52
N ASN A 29 22.76 9.97 -2.54
CA ASN A 29 23.41 9.45 -1.33
C ASN A 29 24.31 10.46 -0.60
N PHE A 30 24.46 11.72 -1.06
CA PHE A 30 25.25 12.73 -0.35
C PHE A 30 24.57 13.28 0.91
N SER A 31 23.25 13.13 1.03
CA SER A 31 22.48 13.59 2.17
C SER A 31 22.13 12.45 3.14
N LEU A 32 21.97 12.77 4.43
CA LEU A 32 21.51 11.82 5.44
C LEU A 32 20.15 11.21 5.06
N PHE A 33 19.27 12.03 4.51
CA PHE A 33 17.99 11.56 3.99
C PHE A 33 18.17 10.54 2.87
N GLY A 34 19.01 10.80 1.87
CA GLY A 34 19.21 9.88 0.76
C GLY A 34 19.86 8.56 1.16
N LEU A 35 20.79 8.59 2.13
CA LEU A 35 21.38 7.37 2.69
C LEU A 35 20.36 6.50 3.43
N THR A 36 19.55 7.14 4.29
CA THR A 36 18.60 6.45 5.18
C THR A 36 17.27 6.10 4.51
N ASN A 37 16.91 6.76 3.41
CA ASN A 37 15.66 6.52 2.71
C ASN A 37 15.71 5.22 1.88
N ARG A 38 15.43 4.10 2.56
CA ARG A 38 15.22 2.77 1.97
C ARG A 38 13.76 2.30 2.12
N THR A 39 12.84 3.25 2.08
CA THR A 39 11.40 3.02 2.27
C THR A 39 10.82 2.21 1.11
N CYS A 40 9.91 1.28 1.42
CA CYS A 40 9.29 0.39 0.43
C CYS A 40 8.03 0.98 -0.21
N THR A 41 7.35 1.89 0.50
CA THR A 41 6.13 2.52 0.00
C THR A 41 6.49 3.74 -0.85
N ALA A 42 5.99 3.79 -2.08
CA ALA A 42 6.47 4.71 -3.13
C ALA A 42 6.35 6.23 -2.81
N SER A 43 5.53 6.63 -1.83
CA SER A 43 5.32 8.05 -1.49
C SER A 43 5.14 8.30 0.01
N LEU A 44 4.29 7.50 0.67
CA LEU A 44 3.95 7.67 2.08
C LEU A 44 5.18 7.57 2.99
N GLY A 45 5.96 6.49 2.86
CA GLY A 45 7.15 6.27 3.69
C GLY A 45 8.20 7.35 3.48
N ARG A 46 8.48 7.73 2.24
CA ARG A 46 9.44 8.80 1.91
C ARG A 46 9.03 10.13 2.57
N ARG A 47 7.75 10.51 2.47
CA ARG A 47 7.21 11.74 3.09
C ARG A 47 7.26 11.71 4.61
N LEU A 48 6.93 10.57 5.22
CA LEU A 48 6.98 10.41 6.67
C LEU A 48 8.42 10.49 7.19
N LEU A 49 9.36 9.79 6.54
CA LEU A 49 10.79 9.87 6.89
C LEU A 49 11.31 11.30 6.76
N HIS A 50 10.91 12.01 5.70
CA HIS A 50 11.28 13.40 5.49
C HIS A 50 10.75 14.30 6.61
N LEU A 51 9.55 14.04 7.12
CA LEU A 51 9.00 14.74 8.28
C LEU A 51 9.82 14.44 9.55
N TRP A 52 10.12 13.17 9.82
CA TRP A 52 10.89 12.75 11.00
C TRP A 52 12.30 13.34 11.04
N LYS A 53 12.98 13.44 9.89
CA LYS A 53 14.30 14.07 9.80
C LYS A 53 14.26 15.58 10.07
N LYS A 54 13.14 16.24 9.77
CA LYS A 54 12.94 17.67 10.06
C LYS A 54 12.49 17.95 11.48
N GLN A 55 11.92 16.95 12.15
CA GLN A 55 11.33 17.08 13.48
C GLN A 55 11.90 16.01 14.41
N PRO A 56 13.20 16.10 14.78
CA PRO A 56 13.78 15.16 15.75
C PRO A 56 13.05 15.27 17.08
N LEU A 57 12.69 14.14 17.68
CA LEU A 57 12.03 14.09 18.98
C LEU A 57 12.99 14.53 20.09
N LEU A 58 12.45 15.12 21.16
CA LEU A 58 13.20 15.48 22.37
C LEU A 58 12.90 14.56 23.57
N ASP A 59 11.78 13.84 23.52
CA ASP A 59 11.36 12.93 24.59
C ASP A 59 12.11 11.60 24.50
N VAL A 60 12.91 11.30 25.52
CA VAL A 60 13.70 10.08 25.62
C VAL A 60 12.82 8.83 25.61
N THR A 61 11.63 8.89 26.21
CA THR A 61 10.73 7.73 26.29
C THR A 61 10.21 7.36 24.89
N GLU A 62 9.82 8.34 24.09
CA GLU A 62 9.37 8.14 22.71
C GLU A 62 10.53 7.74 21.78
N ILE A 63 11.73 8.27 22.01
CA ILE A 63 12.93 7.85 21.27
C ILE A 63 13.21 6.36 21.53
N ASN A 64 13.24 5.93 22.79
CA ASN A 64 13.50 4.54 23.15
C ASN A 64 12.44 3.61 22.56
N LYS A 65 11.14 3.94 22.65
CA LYS A 65 10.08 3.15 21.99
C LYS A 65 10.30 2.96 20.49
N ILE A 66 10.79 3.99 19.79
CA ILE A 66 11.10 3.89 18.36
C ILE A 66 12.34 3.01 18.14
N LEU A 67 13.37 3.15 18.97
CA LEU A 67 14.58 2.32 18.88
C LEU A 67 14.27 0.84 19.16
N ASP A 68 13.45 0.54 20.16
CA ASP A 68 12.99 -0.81 20.49
C ASP A 68 12.23 -1.43 19.31
N LEU A 69 11.34 -0.66 18.66
CA LEU A 69 10.67 -1.13 17.45
C LEU A 69 11.63 -1.37 16.30
N VAL A 70 12.63 -0.50 16.10
CA VAL A 70 13.66 -0.72 15.08
C VAL A 70 14.45 -1.99 15.39
N GLN A 71 14.80 -2.20 16.66
CA GLN A 71 15.52 -3.38 17.14
C GLN A 71 14.75 -4.66 16.82
N ALA A 72 13.43 -4.68 17.04
CA ALA A 72 12.56 -5.80 16.67
C ALA A 72 12.69 -6.21 15.18
N PHE A 73 12.78 -5.23 14.27
CA PHE A 73 12.98 -5.48 12.83
C PHE A 73 14.45 -5.74 12.45
N VAL A 74 15.41 -5.40 13.30
CA VAL A 74 16.83 -5.67 13.08
C VAL A 74 17.15 -7.12 13.42
N GLU A 75 16.64 -7.60 14.55
CA GLU A 75 16.85 -8.96 15.07
C GLU A 75 16.18 -10.02 14.20
N ASP A 76 14.94 -9.79 13.77
CA ASP A 76 14.23 -10.71 12.89
C ASP A 76 14.27 -10.24 11.43
N THR A 77 15.30 -10.71 10.72
CA THR A 77 15.49 -10.39 9.30
C THR A 77 14.40 -10.99 8.40
N GLY A 78 13.86 -12.16 8.75
CA GLY A 78 12.81 -12.85 7.98
C GLY A 78 11.49 -12.08 8.05
N PHE A 79 11.06 -11.76 9.27
CA PHE A 79 9.92 -10.89 9.55
C PHE A 79 10.02 -9.55 8.82
N ARG A 80 11.18 -8.89 8.89
CA ARG A 80 11.41 -7.64 8.16
C ARG A 80 11.26 -7.82 6.64
N GLN A 81 11.79 -8.90 6.07
CA GLN A 81 11.69 -9.13 4.63
C GLN A 81 10.23 -9.37 4.19
N VAL A 82 9.48 -10.20 4.92
CA VAL A 82 8.05 -10.46 4.66
C VAL A 82 7.27 -9.15 4.63
N LEU A 83 7.42 -8.31 5.66
CA LEU A 83 6.73 -7.02 5.70
C LEU A 83 7.13 -6.09 4.55
N ARG A 84 8.42 -6.04 4.19
CA ARG A 84 8.89 -5.24 3.06
C ARG A 84 8.27 -5.68 1.74
N GLN A 85 8.07 -6.98 1.53
CA GLN A 85 7.43 -7.51 0.32
C GLN A 85 5.98 -7.05 0.20
N HIS A 86 5.21 -7.07 1.29
CA HIS A 86 3.83 -6.59 1.29
C HIS A 86 3.75 -5.05 1.15
N LEU A 87 4.59 -4.32 1.89
CA LEU A 87 4.63 -2.85 1.86
C LEU A 87 5.02 -2.30 0.48
N LYS A 88 5.88 -2.99 -0.27
CA LYS A 88 6.27 -2.60 -1.64
C LYS A 88 5.09 -2.66 -2.63
N ARG A 89 4.11 -3.53 -2.37
CA ARG A 89 2.94 -3.72 -3.22
C ARG A 89 1.79 -2.75 -2.93
N ILE A 90 1.90 -1.94 -1.87
CA ILE A 90 0.91 -0.92 -1.53
C ILE A 90 1.12 0.31 -2.42
N ALA A 91 0.13 0.61 -3.26
CA ALA A 91 0.11 1.81 -4.07
C ALA A 91 -0.07 3.08 -3.22
N THR A 92 0.03 4.25 -3.84
CA THR A 92 -0.17 5.52 -3.12
C THR A 92 -1.66 5.74 -2.85
N ILE A 93 -2.15 5.23 -1.72
CA ILE A 93 -3.56 5.28 -1.30
C ILE A 93 -4.09 6.72 -1.31
N GLU A 94 -3.33 7.71 -0.81
CA GLU A 94 -3.73 9.12 -0.82
C GLU A 94 -4.06 9.67 -2.21
N ARG A 95 -3.37 9.18 -3.25
CA ARG A 95 -3.60 9.60 -4.63
C ARG A 95 -4.88 8.96 -5.17
N LEU A 96 -5.06 7.66 -4.92
CA LEU A 96 -6.25 6.91 -5.33
C LEU A 96 -7.51 7.49 -4.67
N MET A 97 -7.46 7.76 -3.37
CA MET A 97 -8.57 8.36 -2.63
C MET A 97 -8.96 9.74 -3.18
N ARG A 98 -7.98 10.58 -3.55
CA ARG A 98 -8.27 11.88 -4.18
C ARG A 98 -8.97 11.76 -5.54
N ILE A 99 -8.69 10.71 -6.30
CA ILE A 99 -9.34 10.47 -7.60
C ILE A 99 -10.79 9.98 -7.39
N ILE A 100 -10.98 9.08 -6.43
CA ILE A 100 -12.29 8.54 -6.04
C ILE A 100 -13.19 9.66 -5.52
N GLN A 101 -12.70 10.49 -4.60
CA GLN A 101 -13.44 11.64 -4.06
C GLN A 101 -13.88 12.63 -5.15
N LYS A 102 -13.07 12.79 -6.21
CA LYS A 102 -13.40 13.63 -7.37
C LYS A 102 -14.38 12.97 -8.34
N ARG A 103 -14.90 11.77 -8.05
CA ARG A 103 -15.79 10.97 -8.92
C ARG A 103 -15.25 10.76 -10.33
N ARG A 104 -13.92 10.71 -10.48
CA ARG A 104 -13.22 10.45 -11.75
C ARG A 104 -12.55 9.07 -11.79
N ALA A 105 -12.89 8.21 -10.85
CA ALA A 105 -12.32 6.88 -10.75
C ALA A 105 -13.01 5.93 -11.72
N GLY A 106 -12.24 5.38 -12.67
CA GLY A 106 -12.62 4.18 -13.42
C GLY A 106 -12.20 2.89 -12.70
N LEU A 107 -12.52 1.74 -13.29
CA LEU A 107 -12.30 0.41 -12.68
C LEU A 107 -10.82 0.13 -12.36
N LEU A 108 -9.90 0.60 -13.21
CA LEU A 108 -8.45 0.57 -12.97
C LEU A 108 -8.06 1.12 -11.58
N HIS A 109 -8.69 2.22 -11.15
CA HIS A 109 -8.37 2.85 -9.87
C HIS A 109 -8.89 2.02 -8.69
N VAL A 110 -10.08 1.42 -8.86
CA VAL A 110 -10.69 0.53 -7.88
C VAL A 110 -9.84 -0.73 -7.72
N VAL A 111 -9.41 -1.34 -8.82
CA VAL A 111 -8.53 -2.52 -8.80
C VAL A 111 -7.18 -2.22 -8.16
N LYS A 112 -6.56 -1.08 -8.46
CA LYS A 112 -5.31 -0.67 -7.78
C LYS A 112 -5.49 -0.46 -6.28
N LEU A 113 -6.64 0.05 -5.86
CA LEU A 113 -6.98 0.17 -4.45
C LEU A 113 -7.16 -1.23 -3.84
N TYR A 114 -7.92 -2.11 -4.49
CA TYR A 114 -8.09 -3.52 -4.11
C TYR A 114 -6.76 -4.25 -3.92
N GLN A 115 -5.86 -4.18 -4.91
CA GLN A 115 -4.53 -4.79 -4.85
C GLN A 115 -3.69 -4.30 -3.66
N SER A 116 -3.92 -3.06 -3.19
CA SER A 116 -3.29 -2.52 -1.99
C SER A 116 -4.00 -2.97 -0.71
N SER A 117 -5.34 -2.97 -0.73
CA SER A 117 -6.21 -3.38 0.37
C SER A 117 -5.97 -4.83 0.77
N ILE A 118 -5.86 -5.75 -0.18
CA ILE A 118 -5.58 -7.17 0.11
C ILE A 118 -4.26 -7.38 0.84
N ARG A 119 -3.31 -6.43 0.78
CA ARG A 119 -2.02 -6.53 1.47
C ARG A 119 -2.10 -6.20 2.95
N VAL A 120 -3.11 -5.44 3.38
CA VAL A 120 -3.25 -5.01 4.78
C VAL A 120 -3.52 -6.20 5.71
N PRO A 121 -4.42 -7.16 5.40
CA PRO A 121 -4.56 -8.39 6.17
C PRO A 121 -3.26 -9.19 6.29
N TYR A 122 -2.50 -9.37 5.19
CA TYR A 122 -1.22 -10.08 5.25
C TYR A 122 -0.18 -9.36 6.14
N ILE A 123 -0.16 -8.02 6.12
CA ILE A 123 0.71 -7.24 7.01
C ILE A 123 0.30 -7.46 8.48
N LYS A 124 -1.00 -7.45 8.77
CA LYS A 124 -1.52 -7.76 10.10
C LYS A 124 -1.06 -9.15 10.56
N SER A 125 -1.29 -10.19 9.76
CA SER A 125 -0.89 -11.55 10.10
C SER A 125 0.62 -11.70 10.29
N ALA A 126 1.43 -11.02 9.48
CA ALA A 126 2.89 -11.00 9.66
C ALA A 126 3.30 -10.35 10.99
N LEU A 127 2.64 -9.25 11.39
CA LEU A 127 2.86 -8.59 12.67
C LEU A 127 2.38 -9.42 13.87
N GLU A 128 1.29 -10.19 13.70
CA GLU A 128 0.76 -11.09 14.75
C GLU A 128 1.69 -12.29 14.98
N GLY A 129 2.34 -12.78 13.93
CA GLY A 129 3.27 -13.91 14.00
C GLY A 129 4.64 -13.57 14.61
N TYR A 130 4.92 -12.30 14.92
CA TYR A 130 6.18 -11.91 15.58
C TYR A 130 6.14 -12.27 17.07
N ASN A 131 7.07 -13.13 17.49
CA ASN A 131 7.17 -13.67 18.84
C ASN A 131 8.46 -13.26 19.59
N GLY A 132 9.14 -12.21 19.14
CA GLY A 132 10.36 -11.70 19.78
C GLY A 132 10.08 -10.87 21.04
N GLU A 133 11.15 -10.35 21.65
CA GLU A 133 11.10 -9.58 22.90
C GLU A 133 10.15 -8.37 22.83
N PHE A 134 10.08 -7.72 21.66
CA PHE A 134 9.27 -6.51 21.46
C PHE A 134 7.82 -6.78 20.98
N ALA A 135 7.33 -8.02 21.10
CA ALA A 135 6.03 -8.40 20.55
C ALA A 135 4.86 -7.62 21.18
N SER A 136 4.93 -7.34 22.49
CA SER A 136 3.95 -6.50 23.20
C SER A 136 3.89 -5.09 22.62
N LEU A 137 5.04 -4.48 22.37
CA LEU A 137 5.17 -3.12 21.82
C LEU A 137 4.62 -3.02 20.39
N ILE A 138 4.87 -4.03 19.55
CA ILE A 138 4.30 -4.11 18.20
C ILE A 138 2.77 -4.24 18.29
N LYS A 139 2.27 -5.08 19.20
CA LYS A 139 0.83 -5.28 19.40
C LYS A 139 0.13 -4.00 19.82
N GLU A 140 0.64 -3.34 20.86
CA GLU A 140 0.12 -2.06 21.36
C GLU A 140 0.10 -0.99 20.27
N ARG A 141 1.16 -0.88 19.47
CA ARG A 141 1.28 0.20 18.48
C ARG A 141 0.39 0.01 17.25
N TYR A 142 0.22 -1.23 16.79
CA TYR A 142 -0.36 -1.50 15.47
C TYR A 142 -1.68 -2.28 15.50
N MET A 143 -1.89 -3.18 16.46
CA MET A 143 -2.96 -4.19 16.34
C MET A 143 -4.36 -3.60 16.48
N GLU A 144 -4.58 -2.69 17.43
CA GLU A 144 -5.91 -2.09 17.62
C GLU A 144 -6.40 -1.42 16.33
N ARG A 145 -5.53 -0.63 15.70
CA ARG A 145 -5.84 0.05 14.43
C ARG A 145 -6.00 -0.93 13.27
N LEU A 146 -5.11 -1.92 13.16
CA LEU A 146 -5.20 -2.90 12.09
C LEU A 146 -6.48 -3.73 12.22
N ASN A 147 -6.84 -4.16 13.42
CA ASN A 147 -8.07 -4.90 13.71
C ASN A 147 -9.32 -4.10 13.32
N PHE A 148 -9.36 -2.81 13.67
CA PHE A 148 -10.46 -1.93 13.28
C PHE A 148 -10.60 -1.84 11.75
N TRP A 149 -9.50 -1.58 11.03
CA TRP A 149 -9.54 -1.39 9.57
C TRP A 149 -9.72 -2.69 8.77
N THR A 150 -9.29 -3.84 9.29
CA THR A 150 -9.41 -5.15 8.64
C THR A 150 -10.61 -5.94 9.16
N ASN A 151 -11.65 -5.29 9.66
CA ASN A 151 -12.91 -5.96 10.01
C ASN A 151 -13.82 -6.07 8.78
N ASP A 152 -14.93 -6.79 8.94
CA ASP A 152 -15.91 -7.07 7.87
C ASP A 152 -16.77 -5.88 7.47
N GLU A 153 -16.63 -4.74 8.15
CA GLU A 153 -17.34 -3.50 7.84
C GLU A 153 -16.47 -2.49 7.07
N HIS A 154 -15.14 -2.68 7.08
CA HIS A 154 -14.17 -1.75 6.50
C HIS A 154 -13.48 -2.34 5.25
N ILE A 155 -12.17 -2.62 5.34
CA ILE A 155 -11.37 -3.01 4.17
C ILE A 155 -11.80 -4.37 3.65
N ASN A 156 -12.17 -5.32 4.52
CA ASN A 156 -12.61 -6.64 4.06
C ASN A 156 -13.93 -6.57 3.30
N LYS A 157 -14.85 -5.68 3.71
CA LYS A 157 -16.08 -5.43 2.94
C LYS A 157 -15.80 -4.95 1.53
N PHE A 158 -14.86 -4.01 1.41
CA PHE A 158 -14.43 -3.50 0.12
C PHE A 158 -13.74 -4.58 -0.73
N ILE A 159 -12.89 -5.41 -0.12
CA ILE A 159 -12.23 -6.55 -0.78
C ILE A 159 -13.29 -7.49 -1.36
N GLY A 160 -14.24 -7.94 -0.53
CA GLY A 160 -15.31 -8.84 -0.97
C GLY A 160 -16.21 -8.23 -2.05
N LEU A 161 -16.52 -6.93 -1.96
CA LEU A 161 -17.28 -6.22 -3.01
C LEU A 161 -16.56 -6.29 -4.36
N VAL A 162 -15.26 -6.03 -4.38
CA VAL A 162 -14.47 -6.03 -5.63
C VAL A 162 -14.34 -7.45 -6.19
N GLU A 163 -14.14 -8.45 -5.33
CA GLU A 163 -14.04 -9.85 -5.73
C GLU A 163 -15.33 -10.38 -6.39
N VAL A 164 -16.50 -9.91 -5.96
CA VAL A 164 -17.78 -10.30 -6.55
C VAL A 164 -18.11 -9.47 -7.81
N SER A 165 -17.67 -8.21 -7.86
CA SER A 165 -18.08 -7.28 -8.93
C SER A 165 -17.10 -7.16 -10.09
N VAL A 166 -15.83 -7.52 -9.92
CA VAL A 166 -14.80 -7.35 -10.95
C VAL A 166 -14.31 -8.69 -11.43
N ASP A 167 -14.21 -8.85 -12.75
CA ASP A 167 -13.56 -10.01 -13.34
C ASP A 167 -12.05 -9.91 -13.10
N LEU A 168 -11.55 -10.69 -12.14
CA LEU A 168 -10.14 -10.69 -11.75
C LEU A 168 -9.28 -11.50 -12.72
N ASP A 169 -9.86 -12.42 -13.50
CA ASP A 169 -9.13 -13.26 -14.44
C ASP A 169 -8.67 -12.43 -15.65
N GLN A 170 -9.53 -11.50 -16.11
CA GLN A 170 -9.20 -10.57 -17.19
C GLN A 170 -8.13 -9.52 -16.81
N LEU A 171 -7.84 -9.35 -15.51
CA LEU A 171 -6.77 -8.45 -15.06
C LEU A 171 -5.40 -8.93 -15.53
N GLU A 172 -5.18 -10.23 -15.68
CA GLU A 172 -3.92 -10.79 -16.21
C GLU A 172 -3.70 -10.38 -17.67
N ASN A 173 -4.79 -10.21 -18.41
CA ASN A 173 -4.79 -9.75 -19.80
C ASN A 173 -4.70 -8.21 -19.92
N GLY A 174 -4.70 -7.50 -18.78
CA GLY A 174 -4.68 -6.03 -18.73
C GLY A 174 -6.03 -5.37 -18.99
N GLU A 175 -7.10 -6.15 -19.01
CA GLU A 175 -8.47 -5.68 -19.20
C GLU A 175 -9.16 -5.49 -17.84
N TYR A 176 -10.04 -4.49 -17.76
CA TYR A 176 -10.75 -4.13 -16.53
C TYR A 176 -12.24 -4.19 -16.79
N MET A 177 -12.89 -5.29 -16.40
CA MET A 177 -14.29 -5.55 -16.67
C MET A 177 -15.07 -5.90 -15.40
N ILE A 178 -16.37 -5.60 -15.43
CA ILE A 178 -17.31 -6.04 -14.40
C ILE A 178 -17.60 -7.52 -14.65
N SER A 179 -17.63 -8.32 -13.59
CA SER A 179 -17.97 -9.74 -13.68
C SER A 179 -19.39 -9.91 -14.24
N PRO A 180 -19.61 -10.73 -15.28
CA PRO A 180 -20.96 -11.02 -15.79
C PRO A 180 -21.88 -11.61 -14.71
N GLY A 181 -21.31 -12.34 -13.75
CA GLY A 181 -22.05 -12.92 -12.62
C GLY A 181 -22.49 -11.91 -11.56
N TYR A 182 -22.09 -10.64 -11.68
CA TYR A 182 -22.50 -9.58 -10.76
C TYR A 182 -23.97 -9.17 -10.97
N ASP A 183 -24.47 -9.23 -12.20
CA ASP A 183 -25.82 -8.80 -12.56
C ASP A 183 -26.46 -9.78 -13.57
N SER A 184 -27.72 -10.15 -13.34
CA SER A 184 -28.43 -11.11 -14.19
C SER A 184 -28.55 -10.69 -15.65
N GLN A 185 -28.63 -9.38 -15.93
CA GLN A 185 -28.68 -8.87 -17.31
C GLN A 185 -27.31 -8.98 -17.99
N LEU A 186 -26.23 -8.71 -17.26
CA LEU A 186 -24.87 -8.88 -17.78
C LEU A 186 -24.57 -10.36 -18.08
N SER A 187 -25.02 -11.26 -17.21
CA SER A 187 -24.91 -12.70 -17.46
C SER A 187 -25.65 -13.10 -18.74
N ALA A 188 -26.91 -12.68 -18.90
CA ALA A 188 -27.70 -13.01 -20.08
C ALA A 188 -27.06 -12.48 -21.38
N LEU A 189 -26.54 -11.25 -21.36
CA LEU A 189 -25.83 -10.66 -22.50
C LEU A 189 -24.53 -11.41 -22.83
N LYS A 190 -23.82 -11.90 -21.81
CA LYS A 190 -22.60 -12.69 -22.01
C LYS A 190 -22.91 -14.04 -22.64
N ASP A 191 -23.96 -14.72 -22.18
CA ASP A 191 -24.42 -16.00 -22.75
C ASP A 191 -24.85 -15.84 -24.22
N GLU A 192 -25.53 -14.73 -24.54
CA GLU A 192 -25.91 -14.38 -25.91
C GLU A 192 -24.68 -14.13 -26.80
N GLN A 193 -23.69 -13.37 -26.30
CA GLN A 193 -22.45 -13.13 -27.02
C GLN A 193 -21.72 -14.45 -27.34
N GLU A 194 -21.57 -15.34 -26.36
CA GLU A 194 -20.87 -16.62 -26.56
C GLU A 194 -21.62 -17.52 -27.56
N SER A 195 -22.94 -17.56 -27.50
CA SER A 195 -23.78 -18.27 -28.46
C SER A 195 -23.56 -17.75 -29.89
N LEU A 196 -23.54 -16.42 -30.08
CA LEU A 196 -23.30 -15.81 -31.39
C LEU A 196 -21.89 -16.08 -31.91
N GLU A 197 -20.86 -15.99 -31.06
CA GLU A 197 -19.47 -16.31 -31.44
C GLU A 197 -19.33 -17.77 -31.90
N GLN A 198 -19.97 -18.71 -31.19
CA GLN A 198 -20.01 -20.12 -31.59
C GLN A 198 -20.72 -20.31 -32.95
N GLN A 199 -21.83 -19.61 -33.19
CA GLN A 199 -22.54 -19.66 -34.47
C GLN A 199 -21.67 -19.15 -35.62
N ILE A 200 -20.98 -18.01 -35.42
CA ILE A 200 -20.06 -17.44 -36.41
C ILE A 200 -18.93 -18.43 -36.73
N HIS A 201 -18.31 -19.02 -35.70
CA HIS A 201 -17.23 -19.99 -35.89
C HIS A 201 -17.68 -21.24 -36.63
N ASN A 202 -18.88 -21.73 -36.32
CA ASN A 202 -19.49 -22.87 -37.00
C ASN A 202 -19.81 -22.57 -38.48
N LEU A 203 -20.26 -21.34 -38.80
CA LEU A 203 -20.48 -20.91 -40.17
C LEU A 203 -19.16 -20.79 -40.94
N HIS A 204 -18.13 -20.19 -40.33
CA HIS A 204 -16.81 -20.07 -40.94
C HIS A 204 -16.21 -21.44 -41.29
N ARG A 205 -16.36 -22.43 -40.41
CA ARG A 205 -15.94 -23.82 -40.69
C ARG A 205 -16.70 -24.46 -41.85
N LYS A 206 -17.98 -24.13 -42.03
CA LYS A 206 -18.81 -24.66 -43.13
C LYS A 206 -18.50 -24.02 -44.48
N THR A 207 -18.03 -22.77 -44.51
CA THR A 207 -17.72 -22.03 -45.74
C THR A 207 -16.25 -22.12 -46.17
N GLY A 208 -15.36 -22.64 -45.32
CA GLY A 208 -13.93 -22.81 -45.61
C GLY A 208 -13.57 -24.07 -46.41
N VAL A 209 -14.33 -24.37 -47.48
CA VAL A 209 -13.99 -25.35 -48.53
C VAL A 209 -13.64 -24.59 -49.80
#